data_AF-A0A925T6J6-F1
#
_entry.id   AF-A0A925T6J6-F1
#
_cell.length_a   1.000
_cell.length_b   1.000
_cell.length_c   1.000
_cell.angle_alpha   90.00
_cell.angle_beta   90.00
_cell.angle_gamma   90.00
#
_symmetry.space_group_name_H-M   'P 1'
#
loop_
_entity.id
_entity.type
_entity.pdbx_description
1 polymer ?
#
loop_
_entity_poly.entity_id
_entity_poly.type
_entity_poly.pdbx_seq_one_letter_code
_entity_poly.pdbx_strand_id
1 'polypeptide(L)'
;MSDDLLNILSHSNKDIDNQVLMDYLAGKLSAQQRHEVEQLLAENQFMNDAVEGLEHVANKKDISRIVDQLNGNLQKKLEQKKSRKEKRKLADSTWTYVAILLIIILAIVSFIIINQLNRP
;
A
#
# COMPACT_ATOMS: atom_id res chain seq x y z
N MET A 1 -2.90 1.73 -14.24
CA MET A 1 -3.63 0.82 -13.33
C MET A 1 -3.72 1.35 -11.90
N SER A 2 -3.11 2.48 -11.56
CA SER A 2 -3.28 3.18 -10.28
C SER A 2 -4.51 4.10 -10.26
N ASP A 3 -4.96 4.55 -11.42
CA ASP A 3 -6.02 5.57 -11.54
C ASP A 3 -7.42 5.05 -11.17
N ASP A 4 -7.68 3.75 -11.37
CA ASP A 4 -8.93 3.09 -10.93
C ASP A 4 -9.06 3.02 -9.40
N LEU A 5 -7.94 2.88 -8.68
CA LEU A 5 -7.95 2.87 -7.21
C LEU A 5 -8.20 4.26 -6.61
N LEU A 6 -7.86 5.32 -7.33
CA LEU A 6 -8.22 6.68 -6.93
C LEU A 6 -9.72 6.92 -7.16
N ASN A 7 -10.30 6.35 -8.23
CA ASN A 7 -11.71 6.56 -8.58
C ASN A 7 -12.72 5.98 -7.55
N ILE A 8 -12.39 4.87 -6.90
CA ILE A 8 -13.18 4.32 -5.78
C ILE A 8 -13.18 5.22 -4.53
N LEU A 9 -12.17 6.09 -4.35
CA LEU A 9 -12.16 7.10 -3.29
C LEU A 9 -12.80 8.42 -3.75
N SER A 10 -12.77 8.71 -5.05
CA SER A 10 -13.37 9.91 -5.65
C SER A 10 -14.89 9.97 -5.50
N HIS A 11 -15.57 8.82 -5.39
CA HIS A 11 -17.01 8.75 -5.13
C HIS A 11 -17.41 8.90 -3.64
N SER A 12 -16.43 8.98 -2.73
CA SER A 12 -16.62 9.29 -1.31
C SER A 12 -16.74 10.81 -1.06
N ASN A 13 -16.76 11.64 -2.10
CA ASN A 13 -16.75 13.11 -1.97
C ASN A 13 -18.12 13.72 -1.65
N LYS A 14 -19.07 12.91 -1.15
CA LYS A 14 -20.33 13.34 -0.52
C LYS A 14 -20.29 13.20 1.00
N ASP A 15 -19.11 12.97 1.56
CA ASP A 15 -18.97 12.56 2.95
C ASP A 15 -18.49 13.72 3.83
N ILE A 16 -18.96 13.69 5.08
CA ILE A 16 -18.57 14.62 6.14
C ILE A 16 -17.03 14.54 6.28
N ASP A 17 -16.37 15.70 6.34
CA ASP A 17 -14.92 15.75 6.55
C ASP A 17 -14.55 14.96 7.82
N ASN A 18 -13.57 14.08 7.71
CA ASN A 18 -13.04 13.29 8.81
C ASN A 18 -12.65 14.17 10.00
N GLN A 19 -12.12 15.37 9.74
CA GLN A 19 -11.76 16.30 10.81
C GLN A 19 -13.00 16.77 11.60
N VAL A 20 -14.10 17.05 10.89
CA VAL A 20 -15.38 17.46 11.49
C VAL A 20 -16.00 16.31 12.28
N LEU A 21 -15.94 15.07 11.79
CA LEU A 21 -16.37 13.87 12.51
C LEU A 21 -15.57 13.64 13.80
N MET A 22 -14.26 13.87 13.74
CA MET A 22 -13.39 13.77 14.92
C MET A 22 -13.72 14.83 15.96
N ASP A 23 -14.01 16.06 15.53
CA ASP A 23 -14.41 17.14 16.44
C ASP A 23 -15.83 16.95 16.99
N TYR A 24 -16.74 16.35 16.22
CA TYR A 24 -18.05 15.88 16.68
C TYR A 24 -17.90 14.84 17.80
N LEU A 25 -17.12 13.78 17.55
CA LEU A 25 -16.85 12.73 18.54
C LEU A 25 -16.18 13.27 19.80
N ALA A 26 -15.27 14.25 19.65
CA ALA A 26 -14.57 14.90 20.75
C ALA A 26 -15.42 15.94 21.52
N GLY A 27 -16.64 16.23 21.07
CA GLY A 27 -17.54 17.19 21.71
C GLY A 27 -17.11 18.65 21.58
N LYS A 28 -16.32 19.00 20.55
CA LYS A 28 -15.77 20.35 20.34
C LYS A 28 -16.63 21.24 19.43
N LEU A 29 -17.63 20.66 18.75
CA LEU A 29 -18.52 21.39 17.85
C LEU A 29 -19.57 22.22 18.60
N SER A 30 -19.96 23.34 18.02
CA SER A 30 -21.10 24.15 18.52
C SER A 30 -22.44 23.42 18.29
N ALA A 31 -23.49 23.83 18.99
CA ALA A 31 -24.81 23.19 18.90
C ALA A 31 -25.37 23.20 17.46
N GLN A 32 -25.17 24.30 16.73
CA GLN A 32 -25.57 24.43 15.33
C GLN A 32 -24.82 23.44 14.43
N GLN A 33 -23.49 23.37 14.57
CA GLN A 33 -22.65 22.47 13.76
C GLN A 33 -22.91 21.00 14.07
N ARG A 34 -23.19 20.66 15.32
CA ARG A 34 -23.59 19.29 15.69
C ARG A 34 -24.89 18.88 15.01
N HIS A 35 -25.87 19.77 14.95
CA HIS A 35 -27.15 19.47 14.33
C HIS A 35 -27.01 19.23 12.81
N GLU A 36 -26.18 20.02 12.13
CA GLU A 36 -25.85 19.81 10.72
C GLU A 36 -25.18 18.44 10.50
N VAL A 37 -24.23 18.07 11.35
CA VAL A 37 -23.57 16.74 11.30
C VAL A 37 -24.57 15.61 11.55
N GLU A 38 -25.45 15.75 12.54
CA GLU A 38 -26.49 14.76 12.85
C GLU A 38 -27.47 14.58 11.67
N GLN A 39 -27.83 15.66 10.97
CA GLN A 39 -28.64 15.60 9.75
C GLN A 39 -27.92 14.85 8.62
N LEU A 40 -26.64 15.15 8.39
CA LEU A 40 -25.83 14.49 7.38
C LEU A 40 -25.60 13.00 7.70
N LEU A 41 -25.44 12.65 8.97
CA LEU A 41 -25.34 11.25 9.42
C LEU A 41 -26.67 10.50 9.20
N ALA A 42 -27.81 11.15 9.43
CA ALA A 42 -29.12 10.56 9.18
C ALA A 42 -29.36 10.28 7.68
N GLU A 43 -28.79 11.08 6.79
CA GLU A 43 -28.86 10.89 5.34
C GLU A 43 -27.93 9.76 4.84
N ASN A 44 -26.89 9.41 5.62
CA ASN A 44 -25.90 8.40 5.24
C ASN A 44 -25.81 7.28 6.29
N GLN A 45 -26.60 6.22 6.09
CA GLN A 45 -26.65 5.05 6.96
C GLN A 45 -25.26 4.43 7.22
N PHE A 46 -24.36 4.40 6.23
CA PHE A 46 -23.02 3.86 6.40
C PHE A 46 -22.17 4.70 7.36
N MET A 47 -22.27 6.02 7.27
CA MET A 47 -21.55 6.93 8.17
C MET A 47 -22.12 6.90 9.58
N ASN A 48 -23.43 6.77 9.72
CA ASN A 48 -24.08 6.57 11.02
C ASN A 48 -23.56 5.31 11.72
N ASP A 49 -23.56 4.17 11.03
CA ASP A 49 -23.05 2.90 11.57
C ASP A 49 -21.55 3.01 11.94
N ALA A 50 -20.76 3.73 11.13
CA ALA A 50 -19.34 3.95 11.40
C ALA A 50 -19.11 4.84 12.63
N VAL A 51 -19.88 5.92 12.79
CA VAL A 51 -19.81 6.81 13.96
C VAL A 51 -20.24 6.07 15.23
N GLU A 52 -21.32 5.29 15.18
CA GLU A 52 -21.75 4.45 16.30
C GLU A 52 -20.62 3.51 16.73
N GLY A 53 -19.96 2.83 15.78
CA GLY A 53 -18.80 1.99 16.08
C GLY A 53 -17.63 2.74 16.73
N LEU A 54 -17.38 3.99 16.31
CA LEU A 54 -16.34 4.85 16.90
C LEU A 54 -16.72 5.38 18.29
N GLU A 55 -18.01 5.57 18.59
CA GLU A 55 -18.46 5.98 19.92
C GLU A 55 -18.20 4.92 20.99
N HIS A 56 -18.19 3.64 20.61
CA HIS A 56 -17.85 2.52 21.51
C HIS A 56 -16.36 2.47 21.88
N VAL A 57 -15.51 3.28 21.25
CA VAL A 57 -14.09 3.37 21.60
C VAL A 57 -13.95 4.14 22.92
N ALA A 58 -13.51 3.43 23.97
CA ALA A 58 -13.44 3.94 25.34
C ALA A 58 -12.70 5.27 25.51
N ASN A 59 -11.66 5.52 24.70
CA ASN A 59 -10.89 6.74 24.76
C ASN A 59 -10.80 7.40 23.38
N LYS A 60 -11.66 8.39 23.16
CA LYS A 60 -11.75 9.13 21.89
C LYS A 60 -10.44 9.83 21.50
N LYS A 61 -9.56 10.12 22.46
CA LYS A 61 -8.21 10.66 22.19
C LYS A 61 -7.29 9.64 21.50
N ASP A 62 -7.53 8.35 21.70
CA ASP A 62 -6.72 7.30 21.10
C ASP A 62 -7.09 7.06 19.63
N ILE A 63 -8.28 7.46 19.19
CA ILE A 63 -8.75 7.28 17.80
C ILE A 63 -7.77 7.92 16.81
N SER A 64 -7.37 9.18 17.04
CA SER A 64 -6.39 9.87 16.16
C SER A 64 -5.06 9.12 16.10
N ARG A 65 -4.56 8.67 17.25
CA ARG A 65 -3.31 7.88 17.32
C ARG A 65 -3.46 6.54 16.61
N ILE A 66 -4.60 5.87 16.73
CA ILE A 66 -4.90 4.59 16.07
C ILE A 66 -4.92 4.79 14.56
N VAL A 67 -5.53 5.87 14.06
CA VAL A 67 -5.54 6.22 12.63
C VAL A 67 -4.12 6.43 12.12
N ASP A 68 -3.31 7.22 12.84
CA ASP A 68 -1.91 7.46 12.46
C ASP A 68 -1.09 6.17 12.41
N GLN A 69 -1.26 5.32 13.43
CA GLN A 69 -0.61 4.02 13.50
C GLN A 69 -1.05 3.09 12.37
N LEU A 70 -2.35 3.08 12.04
CA LEU A 70 -2.90 2.24 10.98
C LEU A 70 -2.35 2.67 9.62
N ASN A 71 -2.36 3.98 9.34
CA ASN A 71 -1.81 4.54 8.10
C ASN A 71 -0.32 4.21 7.95
N GLY A 72 0.47 4.44 9.02
CA GLY A 72 1.89 4.11 9.02
C GLY A 72 2.16 2.61 8.82
N ASN A 73 1.39 1.75 9.49
CA ASN A 73 1.51 0.30 9.33
C ASN A 73 1.11 -0.18 7.94
N LEU A 74 0.09 0.42 7.33
CA LEU A 74 -0.34 0.10 5.98
C LEU A 74 0.76 0.45 4.96
N GLN A 75 1.28 1.66 5.02
CA GLN A 75 2.40 2.10 4.16
C GLN A 75 3.60 1.15 4.31
N LYS A 76 3.99 0.84 5.55
CA LYS A 76 5.08 -0.10 5.84
C LYS A 76 4.83 -1.49 5.26
N LYS A 77 3.60 -2.03 5.35
CA LYS A 77 3.25 -3.33 4.76
C LYS A 77 3.30 -3.31 3.23
N LEU A 78 2.88 -2.21 2.60
CA LEU A 78 2.94 -2.04 1.15
C LEU A 78 4.39 -1.97 0.66
N GLU A 79 5.25 -1.22 1.35
CA GLU A 79 6.68 -1.14 1.06
C GLU A 79 7.40 -2.47 1.27
N GLN A 80 7.06 -3.20 2.34
CA GLN A 80 7.60 -4.54 2.57
C GLN A 80 7.19 -5.52 1.46
N LYS A 81 5.94 -5.44 0.98
CA LYS A 81 5.47 -6.28 -0.13
C LYS A 81 6.20 -5.92 -1.44
N LYS A 82 6.42 -4.62 -1.70
CA LYS A 82 7.14 -4.13 -2.87
C LYS A 82 8.61 -4.57 -2.84
N SER A 83 9.32 -4.30 -1.74
CA SER A 83 10.73 -4.69 -1.57
C SER A 83 10.94 -6.21 -1.63
N ARG A 84 10.02 -7.02 -1.09
CA ARG A 84 10.07 -8.49 -1.24
C ARG A 84 9.95 -8.92 -2.71
N LYS A 85 9.09 -8.26 -3.50
CA LYS A 85 8.96 -8.53 -4.94
C LYS A 85 10.23 -8.12 -5.71
N GLU A 86 10.81 -6.97 -5.38
CA GLU A 86 12.04 -6.48 -6.02
C GLU A 86 13.26 -7.35 -5.70
N LYS A 87 13.42 -7.77 -4.44
CA LYS A 87 14.50 -8.70 -4.05
C LYS A 87 14.44 -10.04 -4.79
N ARG A 88 13.23 -10.54 -5.11
CA ARG A 88 13.07 -11.76 -5.91
C ARG A 88 13.48 -11.56 -7.38
N LYS A 89 13.28 -10.38 -7.95
CA LYS A 89 13.70 -10.08 -9.34
C LYS A 89 15.22 -10.05 -9.49
N LEU A 90 15.95 -9.63 -8.46
CA LEU A 90 17.42 -9.55 -8.51
C LEU A 90 18.11 -10.91 -8.35
N ALA A 91 17.46 -11.89 -7.71
CA ALA A 91 18.04 -13.21 -7.48
C ALA A 91 18.12 -14.08 -8.75
N ASP A 92 17.29 -13.81 -9.76
CA ASP A 92 17.21 -14.61 -10.99
C ASP A 92 18.37 -14.29 -11.97
N SER A 93 18.87 -13.05 -11.94
CA SER A 93 19.84 -12.58 -12.92
C SER A 93 21.22 -13.23 -12.78
N THR A 94 21.64 -13.63 -11.58
CA THR A 94 22.98 -14.19 -11.32
C THR A 94 23.18 -15.54 -11.99
N TRP A 95 22.17 -16.43 -11.99
CA TRP A 95 22.27 -17.75 -12.62
C TRP A 95 22.38 -17.65 -14.15
N THR A 96 21.70 -16.68 -14.75
CA THR A 96 21.78 -16.41 -16.19
C THR A 96 23.19 -16.00 -16.61
N TYR A 97 23.87 -15.15 -15.85
CA TYR A 97 25.28 -14.77 -16.12
C TYR A 97 26.24 -15.96 -16.00
N VAL A 98 26.03 -16.82 -14.99
CA VAL A 98 26.85 -18.04 -14.81
C VAL A 98 26.68 -18.99 -16.00
N ALA A 99 25.45 -19.20 -16.47
CA ALA A 99 25.19 -20.04 -17.65
C ALA A 99 25.85 -19.50 -18.93
N ILE A 100 25.76 -18.18 -19.17
CA ILE A 100 26.41 -17.52 -20.32
C ILE A 100 27.93 -17.69 -20.25
N LEU A 101 28.53 -17.46 -19.08
CA LEU A 101 29.98 -17.63 -18.88
C LEU A 101 30.43 -19.06 -19.20
N LEU A 102 29.67 -20.05 -18.74
CA LEU A 102 29.96 -21.47 -18.97
C LEU A 102 29.91 -21.82 -20.46
N ILE A 103 28.93 -21.31 -21.20
CA ILE A 103 28.83 -21.49 -22.67
C ILE A 103 30.03 -20.88 -23.39
N ILE A 104 30.46 -19.67 -22.99
CA ILE A 104 31.63 -19.01 -23.59
C ILE A 104 32.90 -19.84 -23.35
N ILE A 105 33.09 -20.35 -22.13
CA ILE A 105 34.24 -21.21 -21.79
C ILE A 105 34.22 -22.48 -22.65
N LEU A 106 33.07 -23.14 -22.81
CA LEU A 106 32.94 -24.32 -23.66
C LEU A 106 33.24 -24.02 -25.14
N ALA A 107 32.84 -22.85 -25.63
CA ALA A 107 33.16 -22.42 -27.00
C ALA A 107 34.66 -22.20 -27.19
N ILE A 108 35.34 -21.57 -26.22
CA ILE A 108 36.79 -21.36 -26.24
C ILE A 108 37.53 -22.70 -26.21
N VAL A 109 37.13 -23.62 -25.34
CA VAL A 109 37.74 -24.95 -25.25
C VAL A 109 37.55 -25.72 -26.57
N SER A 110 36.34 -25.69 -27.12
CA SER A 110 36.04 -26.33 -28.42
C SER A 110 36.90 -25.75 -29.53
N PHE A 111 37.06 -24.43 -29.58
CA PHE A 111 37.92 -23.76 -30.56
C PHE A 111 39.39 -24.17 -30.42
N ILE A 112 39.92 -24.22 -29.19
CA ILE A 112 41.30 -24.63 -28.93
C ILE A 112 41.54 -26.07 -29.41
N ILE A 113 40.63 -26.99 -29.12
CA ILE A 113 40.73 -28.39 -29.52
C ILE A 113 40.75 -28.51 -31.05
N ILE A 114 39.82 -27.83 -31.74
CA ILE A 114 39.76 -27.85 -33.21
C ILE A 114 41.03 -27.26 -33.82
N ASN A 115 41.50 -26.12 -33.30
CA ASN A 115 42.73 -25.49 -33.77
C ASN A 115 43.97 -26.34 -33.50
N GLN A 116 44.03 -27.09 -32.39
CA GLN A 116 45.14 -28.00 -32.12
C GLN A 116 45.10 -29.22 -33.05
N LEU A 117 43.91 -29.77 -33.33
CA LEU A 117 43.72 -30.91 -34.23
C LEU A 117 43.97 -30.56 -35.71
N ASN A 118 43.75 -29.28 -36.09
CA ASN A 118 43.91 -28.79 -37.46
C ASN A 118 45.28 -28.13 -37.71
N ARG A 119 46.21 -28.20 -36.76
CA ARG A 119 47.62 -27.85 -36.98
C ARG A 119 48.33 -29.09 -37.56
N PRO A 120 48.89 -29.02 -38.78
CA PRO A 120 49.58 -30.15 -39.43
C PRO A 120 50.85 -30.55 -38.66
#